data_AF-R7TUV3-F1
#
_entry.id   AF-R7TUV3-F1
#
_cell.length_a   1.000
_cell.length_b   1.000
_cell.length_c   1.000
_cell.angle_alpha   90.00
_cell.angle_beta   90.00
_cell.angle_gamma   90.00
#
_symmetry.space_group_name_H-M   'P 1'
#
loop_
_entity.id
_entity.type
_entity.pdbx_description
1 polymer ?
#
loop_
_entity_poly.entity_id
_entity_poly.type
_entity_poly.pdbx_seq_one_letter_code
_entity_poly.pdbx_strand_id
1 'polypeptide(L)' 'DLVENAIKKTGCLELHYNVQECMADHKDWRKCQDDVKKFRRCMTDYHISQAKKSIKK' A
#
# COMPACT_ATOMS: atom_id res chain seq x y z
N ASP A 1 -9.16 2.60 -11.93
CA ASP A 1 -9.78 3.50 -10.94
C ASP A 1 -8.84 4.67 -10.57
N LEU A 2 -9.36 5.80 -10.05
CA LEU A 2 -8.51 6.96 -9.67
C LEU A 2 -7.55 6.62 -8.51
N VAL A 3 -8.00 5.82 -7.55
CA VAL A 3 -7.22 5.37 -6.40
C VAL A 3 -6.15 4.38 -6.84
N GLU A 4 -6.49 3.40 -7.67
CA GLU A 4 -5.51 2.46 -8.23
C GLU A 4 -4.39 3.17 -9.01
N ASN A 5 -4.73 4.18 -9.80
CA ASN A 5 -3.74 4.97 -10.54
C ASN A 5 -2.81 5.74 -9.61
N ALA A 6 -3.31 6.24 -8.48
CA ALA A 6 -2.48 6.88 -7.46
C ALA A 6 -1.56 5.87 -6.76
N ILE A 7 -2.08 4.70 -6.39
CA ILE A 7 -1.32 3.62 -5.75
C ILE A 7 -0.26 3.05 -6.71
N LYS A 8 -0.56 2.96 -8.01
CA LYS A 8 0.40 2.51 -9.01
C LYS A 8 1.66 3.39 -9.04
N LYS A 9 1.52 4.70 -8.86
CA LYS A 9 2.66 5.65 -8.82
C LYS A 9 3.55 5.45 -7.60
N THR A 10 3.06 4.83 -6.52
CA THR A 10 3.86 4.58 -5.32
C THR A 10 4.64 3.27 -5.40
N GLY A 11 4.32 2.40 -6.36
CA GLY A 11 4.89 1.04 -6.46
C GLY A 11 4.25 0.02 -5.51
N CYS A 12 3.22 0.40 -4.75
CA CYS A 12 2.57 -0.47 -3.76
C CYS A 12 1.31 -1.19 -4.28
N LEU A 13 1.09 -1.24 -5.60
CA LEU A 13 -0.15 -1.73 -6.21
C LEU A 13 -0.39 -3.23 -6.00
N GLU A 14 0.63 -4.05 -6.10
CA GLU A 14 0.50 -5.50 -5.85
C GLU A 14 0.06 -5.79 -4.42
N LEU A 15 0.65 -5.09 -3.44
CA LEU A 15 0.26 -5.21 -2.04
C LEU A 15 -1.18 -4.71 -1.79
N HIS A 16 -1.67 -3.74 -2.56
CA HIS A 16 -3.06 -3.34 -2.51
C HIS A 16 -4.00 -4.47 -2.96
N TYR A 17 -3.67 -5.16 -4.06
CA TYR A 17 -4.44 -6.30 -4.54
C TYR A 17 -4.43 -7.46 -3.54
N ASN A 18 -3.30 -7.76 -2.90
CA ASN A 18 -3.24 -8.80 -1.87
C ASN A 18 -4.19 -8.52 -0.70
N VAL A 19 -4.28 -7.25 -0.28
CA VAL A 19 -5.25 -6.84 0.75
C VAL A 19 -6.69 -7.05 0.25
N GLN A 20 -6.99 -6.67 -0.99
CA GLN A 20 -8.33 -6.88 -1.55
C GLN A 20 -8.70 -8.35 -1.66
N GLU A 21 -7.77 -9.20 -2.12
CA GLU A 21 -7.95 -10.64 -2.22
C GLU A 21 -8.20 -11.28 -0.85
N CYS A 22 -7.38 -10.95 0.15
CA CYS A 22 -7.56 -11.45 1.51
C CYS A 22 -8.92 -11.04 2.09
N MET A 23 -9.32 -9.77 1.88
CA MET A 23 -10.62 -9.28 2.37
C MET A 23 -11.79 -9.95 1.65
N ALA A 24 -11.65 -10.24 0.35
CA ALA A 24 -12.67 -10.94 -0.43
C ALA A 24 -12.83 -12.41 0.01
N ASP A 25 -11.72 -13.10 0.29
CA ASP A 25 -11.70 -14.49 0.73
C ASP A 25 -12.23 -14.63 2.17
N HIS A 26 -11.64 -13.89 3.10
CA HIS A 26 -11.91 -14.08 4.52
C HIS A 26 -13.10 -13.28 5.05
N LYS A 27 -13.41 -12.13 4.43
CA LYS A 27 -14.42 -11.16 4.89
C LYS A 27 -14.23 -10.72 6.35
N ASP A 28 -13.03 -10.90 6.90
CA ASP A 28 -12.61 -10.46 8.23
C ASP A 28 -11.22 -9.83 8.14
N TRP A 29 -11.18 -8.52 8.29
CA TRP A 29 -9.94 -7.74 8.19
C TRP A 29 -8.89 -8.13 9.23
N ARG A 30 -9.30 -8.76 10.36
CA ARG A 30 -8.36 -9.23 11.39
C ARG A 30 -7.49 -10.38 10.89
N LYS A 31 -7.97 -11.17 9.92
CA LYS A 31 -7.17 -12.21 9.26
C LYS A 31 -6.19 -11.64 8.24
N CYS A 32 -6.47 -10.44 7.72
CA CYS A 32 -5.66 -9.75 6.71
C CYS A 32 -4.64 -8.77 7.30
N GLN A 33 -4.36 -8.85 8.61
CA GLN A 33 -3.45 -7.90 9.26
C GLN A 33 -2.04 -7.93 8.68
N ASP A 34 -1.56 -9.08 8.21
CA ASP A 34 -0.22 -9.19 7.63
C ASP A 34 -0.13 -8.42 6.30
N ASP A 35 -1.08 -8.63 5.39
CA ASP A 35 -1.15 -7.92 4.10
C ASP A 35 -1.33 -6.41 4.30
N VAL A 36 -2.19 -6.01 5.24
CA VAL A 36 -2.39 -4.60 5.58
C VAL A 36 -1.11 -3.97 6.15
N LYS A 37 -0.34 -4.69 6.98
CA LYS A 37 0.95 -4.20 7.51
C LYS A 37 1.98 -4.04 6.40
N LYS A 38 2.08 -5.00 5.48
CA LYS A 38 2.97 -4.92 4.31
C LYS A 38 2.63 -3.72 3.43
N PHE A 39 1.35 -3.54 3.09
CA PHE A 39 0.89 -2.41 2.30
C PHE A 39 1.19 -1.07 2.99
N ARG A 40 0.89 -0.96 4.29
CA ARG A 40 1.17 0.24 5.08
C ARG A 40 2.67 0.58 5.10
N ARG A 41 3.52 -0.42 5.27
CA ARG A 41 4.98 -0.23 5.25
C ARG A 41 5.43 0.35 3.91
N CYS A 42 4.99 -0.23 2.80
CA CYS A 42 5.32 0.25 1.45
C CYS A 42 4.92 1.72 1.26
N MET A 43 3.70 2.10 1.63
CA MET A 43 3.24 3.50 1.53
C MET A 43 4.02 4.45 2.43
N THR A 44 4.40 3.99 3.63
CA THR A 44 5.21 4.79 4.57
C THR A 44 6.61 5.03 4.00
N ASP A 45 7.25 3.99 3.46
CA ASP A 45 8.56 4.09 2.83
C ASP A 45 8.53 5.01 1.61
N TYR A 46 7.47 4.95 0.79
CA TYR A 46 7.25 5.89 -0.30
C TYR A 46 7.18 7.33 0.21
N HIS A 47 6.34 7.64 1.21
CA HIS A 47 6.23 9.01 1.75
C HIS A 47 7.55 9.51 2.35
N ILE A 48 8.29 8.66 3.07
CA ILE A 48 9.62 9.00 3.59
C ILE A 48 10.59 9.30 2.43
N SER A 49 10.56 8.49 1.37
CA SER A 49 11.41 8.72 0.18
C SER A 49 11.08 10.04 -0.50
N GLN A 50 9.80 10.41 -0.59
CA GLN A 50 9.36 11.66 -1.19
C GLN A 50 9.77 12.85 -0.33
N ALA A 51 9.62 12.77 1.00
CA ALA A 51 10.09 13.81 1.92
C ALA A 51 11.62 14.01 1.79
N LYS A 52 12.39 12.92 1.72
CA LYS A 52 13.85 12.98 1.51
C LYS A 52 14.22 13.62 0.18
N LYS A 53 13.48 13.37 -0.90
CA LYS A 53 13.72 14.01 -2.20
C LYS A 53 13.47 15.52 -2.14
N SER A 54 12.43 15.96 -1.44
CA SER A 54 12.11 17.39 -1.26
C SER A 54 13.19 18.16 -0.49
N ILE A 55 13.89 17.51 0.44
CA ILE A 55 14.99 18.13 1.21
C ILE A 55 16.29 18.20 0.39
N LYS A 56 16.44 17.32 -0.61
CA LYS A 56 17.64 17.24 -1.47
C LYS A 56 17.55 18.09 -2.74
N LYS A 57 16.43 18.79 -2.95
CA LYS A 57 16.16 19.64 -4.12
C LYS A 57 16.45 21.10 -3.78
#